data_AF-A0A7Y4D2F1-F1
#
_entry.id   AF-A0A7Y4D2F1-F1
#
_cell.length_a   1.000
_cell.length_b   1.000
_cell.length_c   1.000
_cell.angle_alpha   90.00
_cell.angle_beta   90.00
_cell.angle_gamma   90.00
#
_symmetry.space_group_name_H-M   'P 1'
#
loop_
_entity.id
_entity.type
_entity.pdbx_description
1 polymer ?
#
loop_
_entity_poly.entity_id
_entity_poly.type
_entity_poly.pdbx_seq_one_letter_code
_entity_poly.pdbx_strand_id
1 'polypeptide(L)'
;MFTFFKGRSVGKQIAASLDIKANLFLTSLEQVMPAHLQLLANLHKTGSSIEELRDYTAPLALQGLEVLEERFGQQSQIDDARNKLNRHLTSSQH
;
A
#
# COMPACT_ATOMS: atom_id res chain seq x y z
N MET A 1 5.34 6.87 -19.62
CA MET A 1 4.83 5.47 -19.67
C MET A 1 5.67 4.50 -18.82
N PHE A 2 7.02 4.51 -18.92
CA PHE A 2 7.90 3.59 -18.18
C PHE A 2 7.82 3.64 -16.64
N THR A 3 7.51 4.81 -16.06
CA THR A 3 7.43 5.00 -14.60
C THR A 3 6.22 4.32 -13.97
N PHE A 4 5.07 4.31 -14.65
CA PHE A 4 3.83 3.69 -14.15
C PHE A 4 3.96 2.17 -13.99
N PHE A 5 4.58 1.49 -14.97
CA PHE A 5 4.82 0.04 -14.89
C PHE A 5 5.78 -0.32 -13.75
N LYS A 6 6.81 0.49 -13.53
CA LYS A 6 7.74 0.32 -12.40
C LYS A 6 7.04 0.54 -11.06
N GLY A 7 6.26 1.62 -10.91
CA GLY A 7 5.49 1.88 -9.70
C GLY A 7 4.50 0.76 -9.36
N ARG A 8 3.82 0.22 -10.38
CA ARG A 8 2.90 -0.92 -10.21
C ARG A 8 3.63 -2.19 -9.79
N SER A 9 4.82 -2.44 -10.33
CA SER A 9 5.66 -3.57 -9.93
C SER A 9 6.13 -3.43 -8.48
N VAL A 10 6.58 -2.24 -8.07
CA VAL A 10 6.98 -1.96 -6.68
C VAL A 10 5.80 -2.14 -5.73
N GLY A 11 4.63 -1.56 -6.05
CA GLY A 11 3.44 -1.72 -5.22
C GLY A 11 2.97 -3.18 -5.08
N LYS A 12 3.14 -4.01 -6.12
CA LYS A 12 2.90 -5.45 -6.04
C LYS A 12 3.86 -6.16 -5.08
N GLN A 13 5.14 -5.78 -5.08
CA GLN A 13 6.13 -6.34 -4.17
C GLN A 13 5.84 -5.98 -2.70
N ILE A 14 5.44 -4.73 -2.45
CA ILE A 14 5.01 -4.27 -1.11
C ILE A 14 3.75 -5.02 -0.67
N ALA A 15 2.75 -5.13 -1.55
CA ALA A 15 1.53 -5.86 -1.22
C ALA A 15 1.83 -7.33 -0.88
N ALA A 16 2.73 -7.97 -1.63
CA ALA A 16 3.16 -9.34 -1.36
C ALA A 16 3.91 -9.46 -0.01
N SER A 17 4.75 -8.49 0.36
CA SER A 17 5.46 -8.52 1.65
C SER A 17 4.54 -8.31 2.86
N LEU A 18 3.35 -7.74 2.65
CA LEU A 18 2.31 -7.58 3.67
C LEU A 18 1.23 -8.68 3.62
N ASP A 19 1.34 -9.64 2.69
CA ASP A 19 0.31 -10.64 2.39
C ASP A 19 -1.07 -10.01 2.03
N ILE A 20 -1.07 -8.89 1.31
CA ILE A 20 -2.29 -8.18 0.87
C ILE A 20 -2.47 -8.36 -0.64
N LYS A 21 -3.72 -8.50 -1.10
CA LYS A 21 -4.03 -8.49 -2.54
C LYS A 21 -3.54 -7.19 -3.18
N ALA A 22 -2.67 -7.30 -4.18
CA ALA A 22 -2.05 -6.14 -4.82
C ALA A 22 -3.04 -5.09 -5.36
N ASN A 23 -4.17 -5.52 -5.91
CA ASN A 23 -5.20 -4.58 -6.38
C ASN A 23 -5.82 -3.80 -5.21
N LEU A 24 -6.15 -4.47 -4.10
CA LEU A 24 -6.72 -3.80 -2.92
C LEU A 24 -5.73 -2.78 -2.35
N PHE A 25 -4.45 -3.15 -2.23
CA PHE A 25 -3.40 -2.26 -1.76
C PHE A 25 -3.19 -1.04 -2.67
N LEU A 26 -3.09 -1.24 -3.99
CA LEU A 26 -2.92 -0.13 -4.93
C LEU A 26 -4.15 0.79 -4.96
N THR A 27 -5.35 0.21 -4.94
CA THR A 27 -6.60 0.99 -4.94
C THR A 27 -6.80 1.74 -3.62
N SER A 28 -6.35 1.20 -2.48
CA SER A 28 -6.38 1.93 -1.21
C SER A 28 -5.42 3.12 -1.24
N LEU A 29 -4.18 2.93 -1.72
CA LEU A 29 -3.24 4.03 -1.94
C LEU A 29 -3.79 5.09 -2.90
N GLU A 30 -4.48 4.68 -3.95
CA GLU A 30 -5.09 5.60 -4.91
C GLU A 30 -6.11 6.55 -4.27
N GLN A 31 -6.83 6.11 -3.21
CA GLN A 31 -7.83 6.95 -2.54
C GLN A 31 -7.22 8.16 -1.83
N VAL A 32 -6.00 8.03 -1.30
CA VAL A 32 -5.33 9.07 -0.51
C VAL A 32 -4.14 9.69 -1.23
N MET A 33 -3.64 9.03 -2.28
CA MET A 33 -2.46 9.43 -3.04
C MET A 33 -2.67 9.10 -4.53
N PRO A 34 -3.33 9.99 -5.30
CA PRO A 34 -3.60 9.76 -6.73
C PRO A 34 -2.33 9.49 -7.56
N ALA A 35 -1.20 10.10 -7.19
CA ALA A 35 0.10 9.92 -7.84
C ALA A 35 0.94 8.75 -7.27
N HIS A 36 0.34 7.80 -6.55
CA HIS A 36 1.05 6.74 -5.83
C HIS A 36 2.03 5.94 -6.71
N LEU A 37 1.66 5.59 -7.94
CA LEU A 37 2.56 4.84 -8.84
C LEU A 37 3.80 5.64 -9.23
N GLN A 38 3.67 6.94 -9.47
CA GLN A 38 4.80 7.80 -9.78
C GLN A 38 5.72 7.96 -8.55
N LEU A 39 5.13 8.13 -7.37
CA LEU A 39 5.87 8.24 -6.12
C LEU A 39 6.65 6.96 -5.81
N LEU A 40 6.01 5.79 -5.87
CA LEU A 40 6.67 4.50 -5.67
C LEU A 40 7.80 4.26 -6.67
N ALA A 41 7.59 4.60 -7.95
CA ALA A 41 8.63 4.47 -8.97
C ALA A 41 9.83 5.38 -8.70
N ASN A 42 9.59 6.60 -8.21
CA ASN A 42 10.64 7.57 -7.93
C ASN A 42 11.44 7.20 -6.68
N LEU A 43 10.77 6.87 -5.58
CA LEU A 43 11.44 6.50 -4.33
C LEU A 43 12.28 5.22 -4.48
N HIS A 44 11.75 4.20 -5.17
CA HIS A 44 12.52 3.00 -5.47
C HIS A 44 13.71 3.31 -6.39
N LYS A 45 13.57 4.26 -7.33
CA LYS A 45 14.67 4.70 -8.20
C LYS A 45 15.76 5.44 -7.42
N THR A 46 15.40 6.17 -6.37
CA THR A 46 16.35 6.91 -5.52
C THR A 46 17.03 6.04 -4.46
N GLY A 47 16.76 4.73 -4.47
CA GLY A 47 17.45 3.75 -3.62
C GLY A 47 16.65 3.29 -2.40
N SER A 48 15.39 3.72 -2.23
CA SER A 48 14.55 3.20 -1.15
C SER A 48 14.26 1.72 -1.37
N SER A 49 14.49 0.92 -0.34
CA SER A 49 14.20 -0.51 -0.31
C SER A 49 12.69 -0.78 -0.28
N ILE A 50 12.29 -2.02 -0.58
CA ILE A 50 10.89 -2.45 -0.47
C ILE A 50 10.39 -2.34 0.98
N GLU A 51 11.27 -2.55 1.96
CA GLU A 51 10.97 -2.44 3.38
C GLU A 51 10.67 -0.98 3.78
N GLU A 52 11.52 -0.03 3.42
CA GLU A 52 11.28 1.39 3.70
C GLU A 52 9.99 1.88 3.02
N LEU A 53 9.76 1.45 1.77
CA LEU A 53 8.55 1.79 1.04
C LEU A 53 7.30 1.17 1.65
N ARG A 54 7.40 -0.07 2.16
CA ARG A 54 6.32 -0.72 2.90
C ARG A 54 5.97 0.07 4.15
N ASP A 55 6.97 0.46 4.94
CA ASP A 55 6.75 1.20 6.18
C ASP A 55 6.16 2.59 5.91
N TYR A 56 6.62 3.24 4.84
CA TYR A 56 6.08 4.52 4.38
C TYR A 56 4.62 4.41 3.91
N THR A 57 4.28 3.34 3.17
CA THR A 57 2.96 3.21 2.55
C THR A 57 1.92 2.51 3.41
N ALA A 58 2.31 1.73 4.41
CA ALA A 58 1.39 1.04 5.30
C ALA A 58 0.34 1.96 5.97
N PRO A 59 0.69 3.11 6.57
CA PRO A 59 -0.31 4.00 7.17
C PRO A 59 -1.23 4.64 6.11
N LEU A 60 -0.70 4.96 4.93
CA LEU A 60 -1.48 5.50 3.82
C LEU A 60 -2.48 4.45 3.28
N ALA A 61 -2.05 3.20 3.18
CA ALA A 61 -2.90 2.10 2.76
C ALA A 61 -4.04 1.87 3.77
N LEU A 62 -3.78 2.04 5.07
CA LEU A 62 -4.78 1.93 6.14
C LEU A 62 -5.86 3.01 6.00
N GLN A 63 -5.46 4.27 5.84
CA GLN A 63 -6.38 5.39 5.58
C GLN A 63 -7.17 5.17 4.29
N GLY A 64 -6.53 4.65 3.24
CA GLY A 64 -7.19 4.30 1.99
C GLY A 64 -8.25 3.20 2.13
N LEU A 65 -8.03 2.23 3.03
CA LEU A 65 -9.03 1.19 3.33
C LEU A 65 -10.26 1.77 4.02
N GLU A 66 -10.09 2.74 4.91
CA GLU A 66 -11.22 3.44 5.56
C GLU A 66 -12.10 4.13 4.50
N VAL A 67 -11.49 4.85 3.55
CA VAL A 67 -12.23 5.49 2.45
C VAL A 67 -12.97 4.46 1.58
N LEU A 68 -12.38 3.29 1.34
CA LEU A 68 -13.04 2.22 0.59
C LEU A 68 -14.20 1.61 1.37
N GLU A 69 -14.04 1.43 2.67
CA GLU A 69 -15.09 0.91 3.56
C GLU A 69 -16.28 1.87 3.66
N GLU A 70 -16.03 3.18 3.76
CA GLU A 70 -17.10 4.19 3.74
C GLU A 70 -17.92 4.15 2.44
N ARG A 71 -17.29 3.83 1.31
CA ARG A 71 -17.95 3.81 0.00
C ARG A 71 -18.65 2.51 -0.32
N PHE A 72 -18.07 1.38 0.06
CA PHE A 72 -18.52 0.05 -0.34
C PHE A 72 -19.05 -0.80 0.82
N GLY A 73 -19.07 -0.23 2.03
CA GLY A 73 -19.38 -0.93 3.26
C GLY A 73 -18.25 -1.86 3.71
N GLN A 74 -18.48 -2.52 4.84
CA GLN A 74 -17.54 -3.50 5.40
C GLN A 74 -17.40 -4.71 4.49
N GLN A 75 -16.15 -5.09 4.21
CA GLN A 75 -15.81 -6.24 3.37
C GLN A 75 -14.74 -7.08 4.07
N SER A 76 -14.85 -8.41 4.02
CA SER A 76 -13.90 -9.33 4.68
C SER A 76 -12.45 -9.11 4.25
N GLN A 77 -12.22 -8.75 2.99
CA GLN A 77 -10.89 -8.43 2.47
C GLN A 77 -10.31 -7.11 3.01
N ILE A 78 -11.17 -6.14 3.36
CA ILE A 78 -10.75 -4.89 4.00
C ILE A 78 -10.34 -5.20 5.44
N ASP A 79 -11.14 -6.00 6.16
CA ASP A 79 -10.82 -6.41 7.53
C ASP A 79 -9.51 -7.20 7.62
N ASP A 80 -9.30 -8.17 6.72
CA ASP A 80 -8.04 -8.92 6.64
C ASP A 80 -6.83 -8.01 6.37
N ALA A 81 -6.95 -7.11 5.38
CA ALA A 81 -5.88 -6.17 5.04
C ALA A 81 -5.59 -5.20 6.20
N ARG A 82 -6.61 -4.68 6.88
CA ARG A 82 -6.48 -3.82 8.06
C ARG A 82 -5.71 -4.53 9.17
N ASN A 83 -6.06 -5.78 9.47
CA ASN A 83 -5.38 -6.58 10.49
C ASN A 83 -3.92 -6.87 10.15
N LYS A 84 -3.58 -7.05 8.87
CA LYS A 84 -2.20 -7.26 8.41
C LYS A 84 -1.38 -5.96 8.52
N LEU A 85 -1.95 -4.84 8.11
CA LEU A 85 -1.31 -3.52 8.23
C LEU A 85 -1.08 -3.13 9.70
N ASN A 86 -2.08 -3.33 10.57
CA ASN A 86 -1.94 -3.01 12.00
C ASN A 86 -0.88 -3.89 12.69
N ARG A 87 -0.80 -5.18 12.32
CA ARG A 87 0.28 -6.06 12.78
C ARG A 87 1.65 -5.53 12.37
N HIS A 88 1.80 -5.18 11.09
CA HIS A 88 3.04 -4.59 10.57
C HIS A 88 3.44 -3.32 11.34
N LEU A 89 2.51 -2.36 11.46
CA LEU A 89 2.75 -1.08 12.13
C LEU A 89 3.10 -1.21 13.61
N THR A 90 2.53 -2.21 14.29
CA THR A 90 2.83 -2.49 15.70
C THR A 90 4.19 -3.17 15.85
N SER A 91 4.55 -4.07 14.94
CA SER A 91 5.86 -4.73 14.93
C SER A 91 7.01 -3.78 14.58
N SER A 92 6.78 -2.76 13.75
CA SER A 92 7.78 -1.75 13.39
C SER A 92 8.07 -0.70 14.50
N GLN A 93 7.33 -0.72 15.62
CA GLN A 93 7.55 0.20 16.76
C GLN A 93 8.46 -0.38 17.86
N HIS A 94 9.11 -1.53 17.62
CA HIS A 94 10.08 -2.16 18.51
C HIS A 94 11.39 -2.43 17.77
#